data_AF-A0A3D3W3Q1-F1
#
_entry.id   AF-A0A3D3W3Q1-F1
#
_cell.length_a   1.000
_cell.length_b   1.000
_cell.length_c   1.000
_cell.angle_alpha   90.00
_cell.angle_beta   90.00
_cell.angle_gamma   90.00
#
_symmetry.space_group_name_H-M   'P 1'
#
loop_
_entity.id
_entity.type
_entity.pdbx_description
1 polymer ?
#
loop_
_entity_poly.entity_id
_entity_poly.type
_entity_poly.pdbx_seq_one_letter_code
_entity_poly.pdbx_strand_id
1 'polypeptide(L)'
;QHLTDGAEYVGFVSANLTFFGSPDVGTPLAKRVFEAGGVKVGVTSVMSEAIRREVLPDESSGGDVTWTEPAAALQSVLQQFEAEQVQVRILLAQTTLAEARTLAEQYPAFDVVISAQGFGDGEATAEQIGRVRLMQVGEKGRTAGVLGFYPGDAEQPVRYELVTLSGPRFGDDAAMVEIMRGYQQRLRDERIAAAQPATGHPTGAGFVGAQKCGECHTKALQVWQQSAHSHALESLDPAAGRPGAERLHGINRSADPECLACHVGGWDPQNFVRYHGGFLPAEQTETDADRLQAALLPGNQCENCHGPGSRHVELIEAGNTAAAAIEVRITLEQARGDAGCVKCHDGDNSPEFDFDSYWQQIRHPERD
;
A
#
# COMPACT_ATOMS: atom_id res chain seq x y z
N GLN A 1 -14.13 -11.70 -5.45
CA GLN A 1 -15.20 -11.61 -4.44
C GLN A 1 -15.62 -13.02 -4.08
N HIS A 2 -15.30 -13.48 -2.86
CA HIS A 2 -15.82 -14.74 -2.35
C HIS A 2 -17.28 -14.50 -1.94
N LEU A 3 -18.21 -14.78 -2.85
CA LEU A 3 -19.55 -15.16 -2.43
C LEU A 3 -19.43 -16.63 -2.00
N THR A 4 -19.20 -16.86 -0.71
CA THR A 4 -19.55 -18.16 -0.14
C THR A 4 -21.07 -18.24 -0.14
N ASP A 5 -21.61 -19.37 -0.59
CA ASP A 5 -23.05 -19.61 -0.60
C ASP A 5 -23.65 -19.32 0.79
N GLY A 6 -24.51 -18.30 0.88
CA GLY A 6 -25.26 -17.94 2.09
C GLY A 6 -24.82 -16.69 2.85
N ALA A 7 -23.73 -16.01 2.46
CA ALA A 7 -23.39 -14.71 3.04
C ALA A 7 -24.28 -13.59 2.44
N GLU A 8 -24.86 -12.73 3.29
CA GLU A 8 -25.54 -11.53 2.80
C GLU A 8 -24.56 -10.67 2.00
N TYR A 9 -24.95 -10.27 0.79
CA TYR A 9 -24.18 -9.35 -0.02
C TYR A 9 -24.00 -8.03 0.75
N VAL A 10 -22.76 -7.74 1.14
CA VAL A 10 -22.39 -6.52 1.89
C VAL A 10 -22.67 -5.27 1.05
N GLY A 11 -22.52 -5.38 -0.28
CA GLY A 11 -22.82 -4.33 -1.24
C GLY A 11 -21.79 -3.21 -1.29
N PHE A 12 -21.46 -2.74 -2.49
CA PHE A 12 -20.74 -1.48 -2.65
C PHE A 12 -21.75 -0.33 -2.47
N VAL A 13 -21.53 0.54 -1.48
CA VAL A 13 -22.48 1.61 -1.10
C VAL A 13 -21.92 2.96 -1.50
N SER A 14 -22.72 3.77 -2.21
CA SER A 14 -22.49 5.19 -2.48
C SER A 14 -23.77 5.86 -2.94
N ALA A 15 -24.16 6.94 -2.26
CA ALA A 15 -25.36 7.69 -2.56
C ALA A 15 -25.20 8.65 -3.75
N ASN A 16 -23.96 9.03 -4.06
CA ASN A 16 -23.67 10.08 -5.05
C ASN A 16 -22.78 9.62 -6.20
N LEU A 17 -22.67 8.31 -6.40
CA LEU A 17 -22.09 7.69 -7.58
C LEU A 17 -23.15 6.87 -8.32
N THR A 18 -23.03 6.79 -9.64
CA THR A 18 -23.88 5.93 -10.48
C THR A 18 -23.02 5.28 -11.54
N PHE A 19 -23.06 3.95 -11.64
CA PHE A 19 -22.29 3.23 -12.64
C PHE A 19 -23.08 3.06 -13.94
N PHE A 20 -22.40 3.17 -15.08
CA PHE A 20 -22.94 3.02 -16.43
C PHE A 20 -24.19 3.87 -16.72
N GLY A 21 -24.29 5.03 -16.06
CA GLY A 21 -25.37 5.99 -16.24
C GLY A 21 -26.76 5.52 -15.74
N SER A 22 -26.87 4.39 -15.04
CA SER A 22 -28.16 3.92 -14.50
C SER A 22 -28.04 3.34 -13.08
N PRO A 23 -28.91 3.75 -12.14
CA PRO A 23 -28.99 3.12 -10.82
C PRO A 23 -29.54 1.68 -10.88
N ASP A 24 -30.15 1.27 -11.99
CA ASP A 24 -30.75 -0.07 -12.16
C ASP A 24 -29.72 -1.20 -12.29
N VAL A 25 -28.43 -0.87 -12.45
CA VAL A 25 -27.32 -1.83 -12.45
C VAL A 25 -27.18 -2.53 -11.09
N GLY A 26 -27.79 -1.98 -10.03
CA GLY A 26 -27.80 -2.58 -8.69
C GLY A 26 -26.54 -2.32 -7.87
N THR A 27 -25.60 -1.52 -8.40
CA THR A 27 -24.41 -1.04 -7.69
C THR A 27 -23.93 0.30 -8.28
N PRO A 28 -23.42 1.23 -7.46
CA PRO A 28 -23.50 1.24 -6.00
C PRO A 28 -24.94 1.29 -5.48
N LEU A 29 -25.16 0.73 -4.29
CA LEU A 29 -26.38 0.96 -3.53
C LEU A 29 -26.32 2.35 -2.89
N ALA A 30 -27.40 3.13 -2.98
CA ALA A 30 -27.42 4.45 -2.32
C ALA A 30 -27.31 4.35 -0.80
N LYS A 31 -27.83 3.26 -0.23
CA LYS A 31 -27.77 2.95 1.20
C LYS A 31 -27.91 1.45 1.42
N ARG A 32 -27.51 0.99 2.60
CA ARG A 32 -27.80 -0.34 3.14
C ARG A 32 -28.48 -0.20 4.48
N VAL A 33 -29.58 -0.92 4.68
CA VAL A 33 -30.26 -1.00 5.98
C VAL A 33 -30.30 -2.46 6.41
N PHE A 34 -29.94 -2.72 7.66
CA PHE A 34 -29.93 -4.05 8.27
C PHE A 34 -30.25 -3.96 9.76
N GLU A 35 -30.50 -5.11 10.39
CA GLU A 35 -30.80 -5.22 11.81
C GLU A 35 -29.69 -5.98 12.53
N ALA A 36 -29.16 -5.44 13.61
CA ALA A 36 -28.10 -6.05 14.40
C ALA A 36 -28.41 -5.87 15.89
N GLY A 37 -28.53 -6.97 16.64
CA GLY A 37 -28.85 -6.93 18.07
C GLY A 37 -30.18 -6.23 18.39
N GLY A 38 -31.16 -6.28 17.48
CA GLY A 38 -32.45 -5.57 17.61
C GLY A 38 -32.40 -4.07 17.28
N VAL A 39 -31.26 -3.56 16.80
CA VAL A 39 -31.09 -2.18 16.36
C VAL A 39 -31.10 -2.12 14.84
N LYS A 40 -31.94 -1.23 14.28
CA LYS A 40 -32.01 -0.99 12.85
C LYS A 40 -30.96 0.03 12.43
N VAL A 41 -29.94 -0.42 11.70
CA VAL A 41 -28.78 0.38 11.29
C VAL A 41 -28.89 0.72 9.81
N GLY A 42 -28.64 1.99 9.47
CA GLY A 42 -28.54 2.48 8.11
C GLY A 42 -27.15 2.99 7.83
N VAL A 43 -26.56 2.52 6.73
CA VAL A 43 -25.24 2.92 6.25
C VAL A 43 -25.38 3.53 4.87
N THR A 44 -24.74 4.66 4.65
CA THR A 44 -24.58 5.27 3.33
C THR A 44 -23.16 5.79 3.17
N SER A 45 -22.77 6.15 1.95
CA SER A 45 -21.48 6.78 1.70
C SER A 45 -21.59 7.91 0.69
N VAL A 46 -20.64 8.83 0.75
CA VAL A 46 -20.45 9.86 -0.28
C VAL A 46 -18.98 10.04 -0.61
N MET A 47 -18.72 10.44 -1.85
CA MET A 47 -17.41 10.91 -2.31
C MET A 47 -17.43 12.43 -2.49
N SER A 48 -16.46 13.16 -1.94
CA SER A 48 -16.36 14.61 -2.15
C SER A 48 -15.84 14.95 -3.54
N GLU A 49 -16.04 16.21 -3.95
CA GLU A 49 -15.48 16.71 -5.22
C GLU A 49 -13.95 16.67 -5.22
N ALA A 50 -13.30 16.96 -4.08
CA ALA A 50 -11.85 16.91 -3.96
C ALA A 50 -11.30 15.53 -4.33
N ILE A 51 -11.84 14.46 -3.73
CA ILE A 51 -11.46 13.08 -4.05
C ILE A 51 -11.87 12.72 -5.48
N ARG A 52 -13.06 13.14 -5.93
CA ARG A 52 -13.52 12.90 -7.30
C ARG A 52 -12.54 13.44 -8.34
N ARG A 53 -11.90 14.59 -8.10
CA ARG A 53 -10.92 15.18 -9.03
C ARG A 53 -9.60 14.41 -9.09
N GLU A 54 -9.25 13.69 -8.02
CA GLU A 54 -8.04 12.86 -7.98
C GLU A 54 -8.23 11.54 -8.73
N VAL A 55 -9.43 10.93 -8.63
CA VAL A 55 -9.65 9.56 -9.10
C VAL A 55 -10.56 9.43 -10.33
N LEU A 56 -11.37 10.45 -10.64
CA LEU A 56 -12.26 10.44 -11.81
C LEU A 56 -11.89 11.59 -12.77
N PRO A 57 -11.65 11.29 -14.06
CA PRO A 57 -11.34 12.31 -15.06
C PRO A 57 -12.51 13.29 -15.27
N ASP A 58 -12.17 14.55 -15.55
CA ASP A 58 -13.14 15.65 -15.77
C ASP A 58 -14.10 15.38 -16.93
N GLU A 59 -13.68 14.62 -17.94
CA GLU A 59 -14.45 14.28 -19.14
C GLU A 59 -15.28 12.99 -18.98
N SER A 60 -15.81 12.70 -17.79
CA SER A 60 -16.80 11.62 -17.59
C SER A 60 -18.18 11.96 -18.18
N SER A 61 -18.25 12.87 -19.15
CA SER A 61 -19.45 13.25 -19.90
C SER A 61 -20.04 12.13 -20.77
N GLY A 62 -19.46 10.92 -20.72
CA GLY A 62 -20.07 9.66 -21.14
C GLY A 62 -19.62 8.45 -20.30
N GLY A 63 -19.13 8.68 -19.07
CA GLY A 63 -18.30 7.74 -18.32
C GLY A 63 -19.06 6.63 -17.60
N ASP A 64 -18.39 5.48 -17.46
CA ASP A 64 -18.81 4.32 -16.66
C ASP A 64 -19.15 4.66 -15.21
N VAL A 65 -18.80 5.87 -14.73
CA VAL A 65 -19.15 6.40 -13.42
C VAL A 65 -19.59 7.86 -13.55
N THR A 66 -20.79 8.16 -13.08
CA THR A 66 -21.31 9.53 -12.88
C THR A 66 -21.25 9.88 -11.40
N TRP A 67 -20.86 11.12 -11.10
CA TRP A 67 -20.84 11.67 -9.75
C TRP A 67 -21.86 12.81 -9.62
N THR A 68 -22.51 12.92 -8.46
CA THR A 68 -23.41 14.03 -8.13
C THR A 68 -23.02 14.69 -6.81
N GLU A 69 -23.47 15.92 -6.62
CA GLU A 69 -23.22 16.68 -5.39
C GLU A 69 -23.75 15.92 -4.16
N PRO A 70 -22.91 15.68 -3.12
CA PRO A 70 -23.30 14.93 -1.92
C PRO A 70 -24.57 15.43 -1.25
N ALA A 71 -24.83 16.74 -1.26
CA ALA A 71 -25.92 17.32 -0.49
C ALA A 71 -27.31 16.77 -0.87
N ALA A 72 -27.60 16.70 -2.17
CA ALA A 72 -28.89 16.18 -2.66
C ALA A 72 -29.03 14.68 -2.38
N ALA A 73 -27.94 13.93 -2.54
CA ALA A 73 -27.90 12.49 -2.27
C ALA A 73 -28.14 12.18 -0.79
N LEU A 74 -27.45 12.88 0.12
CA LEU A 74 -27.60 12.73 1.57
C LEU A 74 -29.01 13.09 2.03
N GLN A 75 -29.60 14.16 1.50
CA GLN A 75 -30.97 14.52 1.82
C GLN A 75 -31.97 13.40 1.46
N SER A 76 -31.83 12.81 0.26
CA SER A 76 -32.67 11.69 -0.17
C SER A 76 -32.50 10.48 0.74
N VAL A 77 -31.26 10.09 1.06
CA VAL A 77 -30.99 8.94 1.92
C VAL A 77 -31.53 9.14 3.33
N LEU A 78 -31.38 10.33 3.91
CA LEU A 78 -31.89 10.64 5.25
C LEU A 78 -33.43 10.55 5.30
N GLN A 79 -34.13 10.97 4.25
CA GLN A 79 -35.59 10.78 4.15
C GLN A 79 -35.95 9.29 4.11
N GLN A 80 -35.19 8.48 3.39
CA GLN A 80 -35.41 7.04 3.34
C GLN A 80 -35.09 6.35 4.67
N PHE A 81 -34.05 6.81 5.40
CA PHE A 81 -33.76 6.33 6.75
C PHE A 81 -34.88 6.66 7.74
N GLU A 82 -35.49 7.84 7.64
CA GLU A 82 -36.65 8.22 8.44
C GLU A 82 -37.86 7.34 8.13
N ALA A 83 -38.20 7.18 6.84
CA ALA A 83 -39.33 6.36 6.39
C ALA A 83 -39.19 4.89 6.82
N GLU A 84 -37.96 4.38 6.87
CA GLU A 84 -37.66 3.04 7.33
C GLU A 84 -37.42 2.94 8.85
N GLN A 85 -37.55 4.03 9.59
CA GLN A 85 -37.35 4.05 11.05
C GLN A 85 -35.96 3.52 11.46
N VAL A 86 -34.93 3.92 10.71
CA VAL A 86 -33.53 3.63 11.05
C VAL A 86 -33.17 4.33 12.36
N GLN A 87 -32.65 3.55 13.31
CA GLN A 87 -32.32 3.98 14.66
C GLN A 87 -30.89 4.50 14.79
N VAL A 88 -29.96 3.94 13.99
CA VAL A 88 -28.54 4.34 13.96
C VAL A 88 -28.14 4.62 12.53
N ARG A 89 -27.61 5.82 12.27
CA ARG A 89 -27.31 6.31 10.93
C ARG A 89 -25.81 6.57 10.80
N ILE A 90 -25.16 5.86 9.89
CA ILE A 90 -23.72 5.89 9.67
C ILE A 90 -23.44 6.45 8.27
N LEU A 91 -22.58 7.45 8.19
CA LEU A 91 -22.04 8.00 6.96
C LEU A 91 -20.58 7.58 6.79
N LEU A 92 -20.27 6.89 5.70
CA LEU A 92 -18.90 6.65 5.25
C LEU A 92 -18.49 7.80 4.33
N ALA A 93 -17.53 8.62 4.74
CA ALA A 93 -17.14 9.83 4.06
C ALA A 93 -15.83 9.60 3.30
N GLN A 94 -15.91 9.33 1.99
CA GLN A 94 -14.76 9.31 1.10
C GLN A 94 -14.39 10.76 0.72
N THR A 95 -13.83 11.48 1.69
CA THR A 95 -13.54 12.92 1.62
C THR A 95 -12.21 13.22 2.31
N THR A 96 -11.75 14.47 2.23
CA THR A 96 -10.73 14.95 3.17
C THR A 96 -11.29 15.01 4.59
N LEU A 97 -10.43 15.02 5.61
CA LEU A 97 -10.85 15.13 7.02
C LEU A 97 -11.62 16.44 7.31
N ALA A 98 -11.22 17.56 6.68
CA ALA A 98 -11.89 18.84 6.84
C ALA A 98 -13.31 18.84 6.26
N GLU A 99 -13.49 18.21 5.10
CA GLU A 99 -14.82 17.98 4.51
C GLU A 99 -15.66 17.03 5.37
N ALA A 100 -15.09 15.96 5.92
CA ALA A 100 -15.81 15.03 6.81
C ALA A 100 -16.33 15.74 8.07
N ARG A 101 -15.53 16.63 8.67
CA ARG A 101 -15.96 17.51 9.77
C ARG A 101 -17.12 18.41 9.36
N THR A 102 -17.03 19.02 8.18
CA THR A 102 -18.10 19.87 7.65
C THR A 102 -19.40 19.09 7.43
N LEU A 103 -19.32 17.85 6.92
CA LEU A 103 -20.48 16.96 6.78
C LEU A 103 -21.09 16.60 8.15
N ALA A 104 -20.27 16.32 9.16
CA ALA A 104 -20.75 16.04 10.51
C ALA A 104 -21.49 17.25 11.13
N GLU A 105 -21.02 18.48 10.88
CA GLU A 105 -21.69 19.71 11.32
C GLU A 105 -23.02 19.96 10.61
N GLN A 106 -23.05 19.76 9.28
CA GLN A 106 -24.22 20.06 8.45
C GLN A 106 -25.34 19.02 8.55
N TYR A 107 -25.00 17.76 8.85
CA TYR A 107 -25.94 16.65 8.87
C TYR A 107 -26.01 16.01 10.27
N PRO A 108 -26.52 16.72 11.30
CA PRO A 108 -26.67 16.17 12.65
C PRO A 108 -27.69 15.03 12.74
N ALA A 109 -28.37 14.71 11.64
CA ALA A 109 -29.25 13.56 11.55
C ALA A 109 -28.49 12.22 11.51
N PHE A 110 -27.18 12.23 11.25
CA PHE A 110 -26.31 11.06 11.43
C PHE A 110 -25.88 10.90 12.89
N ASP A 111 -25.50 9.69 13.28
CA ASP A 111 -24.92 9.41 14.59
C ASP A 111 -23.40 9.23 14.50
N VAL A 112 -22.91 8.69 13.38
CA VAL A 112 -21.50 8.43 13.12
C VAL A 112 -21.11 8.87 11.72
N VAL A 113 -19.97 9.55 11.60
CA VAL A 113 -19.28 9.81 10.34
C VAL A 113 -17.91 9.15 10.41
N ILE A 114 -17.61 8.27 9.46
CA ILE A 114 -16.31 7.60 9.35
C ILE A 114 -15.58 8.23 8.17
N SER A 115 -14.52 8.98 8.45
CA SER A 115 -13.66 9.58 7.42
C SER A 115 -12.77 8.51 6.80
N ALA A 116 -12.71 8.47 5.48
CA ALA A 116 -11.62 7.85 4.75
C ALA A 116 -10.33 8.68 4.93
N GLN A 117 -9.22 8.18 4.37
CA GLN A 117 -7.89 8.81 4.43
C GLN A 117 -7.43 9.07 5.87
N GLY A 118 -7.43 8.00 6.68
CA GLY A 118 -6.72 8.02 7.95
C GLY A 118 -5.25 8.33 7.81
N PHE A 119 -4.62 8.83 8.87
CA PHE A 119 -3.17 8.93 8.93
C PHE A 119 -2.61 7.99 9.99
N GLY A 120 -1.48 7.35 9.69
CA GLY A 120 -0.78 6.46 10.62
C GLY A 120 -1.67 5.31 11.06
N ASP A 121 -1.88 5.19 12.38
CA ASP A 121 -2.71 4.14 13.00
C ASP A 121 -4.17 4.58 13.20
N GLY A 122 -4.51 5.83 12.90
CA GLY A 122 -5.83 6.41 13.15
C GLY A 122 -5.96 7.06 14.52
N GLU A 123 -7.17 7.54 14.84
CA GLU A 123 -7.43 8.26 16.09
C GLU A 123 -8.08 7.34 17.12
N ALA A 124 -7.47 7.26 18.31
CA ALA A 124 -7.95 6.42 19.40
C ALA A 124 -9.26 6.93 20.02
N THR A 125 -9.56 8.22 19.86
CA THR A 125 -10.76 8.87 20.37
C THR A 125 -11.57 9.47 19.23
N ALA A 126 -12.88 9.22 19.22
CA ALA A 126 -13.78 9.85 18.27
C ALA A 126 -14.01 11.33 18.63
N GLU A 127 -13.93 12.21 17.64
CA GLU A 127 -14.27 13.63 17.78
C GLU A 127 -15.80 13.79 17.93
N GLN A 128 -16.24 14.57 18.91
CA GLN A 128 -17.67 14.86 19.12
C GLN A 128 -18.05 16.18 18.44
N ILE A 129 -18.96 16.12 17.47
CA ILE A 129 -19.47 17.29 16.73
C ILE A 129 -20.99 17.33 16.92
N GLY A 130 -21.47 18.17 17.85
CA GLY A 130 -22.88 18.16 18.24
C GLY A 130 -23.27 16.78 18.79
N ARG A 131 -24.15 16.05 18.08
CA ARG A 131 -24.49 14.65 18.39
C ARG A 131 -23.70 13.61 17.58
N VAL A 132 -23.02 14.03 16.53
CA VAL A 132 -22.29 13.16 15.61
C VAL A 132 -20.93 12.80 16.20
N ARG A 133 -20.55 11.54 16.08
CA ARG A 133 -19.18 11.07 16.33
C ARG A 133 -18.43 11.00 15.00
N LEU A 134 -17.41 11.83 14.82
CA LEU A 134 -16.48 11.75 13.71
C LEU A 134 -15.30 10.85 14.08
N MET A 135 -14.99 9.91 13.20
CA MET A 135 -14.01 8.86 13.44
C MET A 135 -13.07 8.70 12.25
N GLN A 136 -11.84 8.31 12.55
CA GLN A 136 -10.82 8.05 11.56
C GLN A 136 -10.08 6.77 11.95
N VAL A 137 -10.08 5.79 11.04
CA VAL A 137 -9.32 4.54 11.19
C VAL A 137 -8.01 4.68 10.41
N GLY A 138 -6.94 4.09 10.91
CA GLY A 138 -5.62 4.14 10.29
C GLY A 138 -5.55 3.43 8.95
N GLU A 139 -4.39 3.52 8.34
CA GLU A 139 -4.14 2.91 7.04
C GLU A 139 -3.65 1.46 7.18
N LYS A 140 -3.69 0.75 6.05
CA LYS A 140 -2.97 -0.52 5.86
C LYS A 140 -3.43 -1.68 6.74
N GLY A 141 -4.62 -1.57 7.33
CA GLY A 141 -5.21 -2.62 8.16
C GLY A 141 -4.45 -2.89 9.45
N ARG A 142 -3.66 -1.93 9.97
CA ARG A 142 -2.95 -2.08 11.25
C ARG A 142 -3.86 -1.93 12.46
N THR A 143 -4.99 -1.22 12.28
CA THR A 143 -5.98 -1.00 13.32
C THR A 143 -7.40 -1.27 12.79
N ALA A 144 -8.29 -1.65 13.70
CA ALA A 144 -9.71 -1.80 13.45
C ALA A 144 -10.51 -0.93 14.43
N GLY A 145 -11.40 -0.10 13.89
CA GLY A 145 -12.37 0.63 14.70
C GLY A 145 -13.52 -0.28 15.13
N VAL A 146 -13.76 -0.39 16.43
CA VAL A 146 -14.87 -1.16 17.01
C VAL A 146 -15.92 -0.19 17.53
N LEU A 147 -17.15 -0.34 17.02
CA LEU A 147 -18.30 0.47 17.40
C LEU A 147 -19.34 -0.34 18.15
N GLY A 148 -19.70 0.15 19.33
CA GLY A 148 -20.79 -0.38 20.14
C GLY A 148 -21.94 0.63 20.22
N PHE A 149 -23.15 0.18 19.89
CA PHE A 149 -24.37 0.96 20.03
C PHE A 149 -25.14 0.53 21.27
N TYR A 150 -25.38 1.48 22.17
CA TYR A 150 -26.03 1.28 23.47
C TYR A 150 -27.28 2.17 23.58
N PRO A 151 -28.38 1.83 22.89
CA PRO A 151 -29.56 2.70 22.80
C PRO A 151 -30.23 3.00 24.17
N GLY A 152 -29.98 2.17 25.20
CA GLY A 152 -30.44 2.41 26.56
C GLY A 152 -29.60 3.39 27.38
N ASP A 153 -28.42 3.77 26.89
CA ASP A 153 -27.50 4.73 27.53
C ASP A 153 -27.60 6.06 26.80
N ALA A 154 -28.48 6.94 27.29
CA ALA A 154 -28.72 8.25 26.66
C ALA A 154 -27.51 9.19 26.70
N GLU A 155 -26.56 8.97 27.63
CA GLU A 155 -25.35 9.78 27.74
C GLU A 155 -24.26 9.31 26.78
N GLN A 156 -24.11 7.98 26.60
CA GLN A 156 -23.13 7.40 25.69
C GLN A 156 -23.74 6.30 24.79
N PRO A 157 -24.62 6.69 23.84
CA PRO A 157 -25.29 5.73 22.96
C PRO A 157 -24.35 5.11 21.92
N VAL A 158 -23.19 5.72 21.68
CA VAL A 158 -22.14 5.22 20.79
C VAL A 158 -20.82 5.19 21.55
N ARG A 159 -20.19 4.02 21.58
CA ARG A 159 -18.85 3.80 22.15
C ARG A 159 -17.90 3.32 21.06
N TYR A 160 -16.66 3.77 21.13
CA TYR A 160 -15.63 3.51 20.13
C TYR A 160 -14.33 3.10 20.80
N GLU A 161 -13.68 2.09 20.23
CA GLU A 161 -12.31 1.69 20.56
C GLU A 161 -11.55 1.46 19.25
N LEU A 162 -10.34 2.00 19.16
CA LEU A 162 -9.41 1.68 18.09
C LEU A 162 -8.50 0.54 18.55
N VAL A 163 -8.57 -0.60 17.86
CA VAL A 163 -7.87 -1.82 18.24
C VAL A 163 -6.71 -2.07 17.31
N THR A 164 -5.48 -2.09 17.84
CA THR A 164 -4.29 -2.51 17.07
C THR A 164 -4.33 -4.00 16.79
N LEU A 165 -4.25 -4.37 15.52
CA LEU A 165 -4.24 -5.74 15.02
C LEU A 165 -2.82 -6.31 15.05
N SER A 166 -2.33 -6.63 16.26
CA SER A 166 -0.97 -7.17 16.45
C SER A 166 -0.96 -8.69 16.56
N GLY A 167 0.11 -9.33 16.05
CA GLY A 167 0.32 -10.78 16.13
C GLY A 167 0.18 -11.38 17.55
N PRO A 168 0.69 -10.74 18.62
CA PRO A 168 0.50 -11.24 19.99
C PRO A 168 -0.97 -11.28 20.46
N ARG A 169 -1.83 -10.41 19.91
CA ARG A 169 -3.26 -10.31 20.28
C ARG A 169 -4.15 -11.09 19.31
N PHE A 170 -3.79 -11.13 18.04
CA PHE A 170 -4.51 -11.79 16.96
C PHE A 170 -3.51 -12.66 16.21
N GLY A 171 -3.59 -13.98 16.41
CA GLY A 171 -2.82 -14.92 15.60
C GLY A 171 -3.33 -14.95 14.17
N ASP A 172 -2.48 -15.40 13.25
CA ASP A 172 -2.86 -15.54 11.84
C ASP A 172 -3.92 -16.62 11.64
N ASP A 173 -4.91 -16.32 10.79
CA ASP A 173 -5.97 -17.25 10.45
C ASP A 173 -5.50 -18.21 9.34
N ALA A 174 -5.65 -19.52 9.56
CA ALA A 174 -5.20 -20.54 8.62
C ALA A 174 -5.85 -20.42 7.23
N ALA A 175 -7.11 -19.96 7.15
CA ALA A 175 -7.79 -19.73 5.89
C ALA A 175 -7.18 -18.54 5.13
N MET A 176 -6.78 -17.47 5.83
CA MET A 176 -6.09 -16.35 5.20
C MET A 176 -4.69 -16.72 4.72
N VAL A 177 -3.96 -17.52 5.50
CA VAL A 177 -2.66 -18.07 5.07
C VAL A 177 -2.81 -18.86 3.76
N GLU A 178 -3.88 -19.65 3.62
CA GLU A 178 -4.11 -20.42 2.40
C GLU A 178 -4.52 -19.54 1.21
N ILE A 179 -5.32 -18.50 1.44
CA ILE A 179 -5.63 -17.49 0.41
C ILE A 179 -4.34 -16.81 -0.09
N MET A 180 -3.44 -16.45 0.83
CA MET A 180 -2.15 -15.85 0.48
C MET A 180 -1.24 -16.83 -0.27
N ARG A 181 -1.25 -18.11 0.10
CA ARG A 181 -0.54 -19.16 -0.65
C ARG A 181 -1.04 -19.27 -2.09
N GLY A 182 -2.36 -19.29 -2.28
CA GLY A 182 -2.99 -19.28 -3.59
C GLY A 182 -2.69 -18.00 -4.39
N TYR A 183 -2.66 -16.84 -3.73
CA TYR A 183 -2.25 -15.58 -4.36
C TYR A 183 -0.82 -15.65 -4.91
N GLN A 184 0.15 -16.07 -4.10
CA GLN A 184 1.55 -16.22 -4.53
C GLN A 184 1.71 -17.25 -5.65
N GLN A 185 0.90 -18.31 -5.65
CA GLN A 185 0.88 -19.28 -6.75
C GLN A 185 0.38 -18.64 -8.06
N ARG A 186 -0.70 -17.84 -8.01
CA ARG A 186 -1.20 -17.14 -9.20
C ARG A 186 -0.18 -16.16 -9.78
N LEU A 187 0.53 -15.41 -8.94
CA LEU A 187 1.60 -14.50 -9.41
C LEU A 187 2.67 -15.24 -10.21
N ARG A 188 3.04 -16.46 -9.79
CA ARG A 188 3.98 -17.33 -10.51
C ARG A 188 3.39 -17.88 -11.80
N ASP A 189 2.17 -18.43 -11.74
CA ASP A 189 1.51 -19.06 -12.90
C ASP A 189 1.22 -18.04 -14.01
N GLU A 190 0.78 -16.84 -13.65
CA GLU A 190 0.53 -15.72 -14.55
C GLU A 190 1.81 -14.97 -14.93
N ARG A 191 2.94 -15.32 -14.30
CA ARG A 191 4.28 -14.74 -14.52
C ARG A 191 4.25 -13.22 -14.44
N ILE A 192 3.56 -12.66 -13.44
CA ILE A 192 3.28 -11.22 -13.35
C ILE A 192 4.56 -10.37 -13.40
N ALA A 193 5.63 -10.81 -12.72
CA ALA A 193 6.90 -10.08 -12.71
C ALA A 193 7.55 -9.95 -14.11
N ALA A 194 7.35 -10.94 -14.99
CA ALA A 194 7.79 -10.89 -16.38
C ALA A 194 6.75 -10.27 -17.34
N ALA A 195 5.45 -10.47 -17.08
CA ALA A 195 4.35 -10.01 -17.92
C ALA A 195 4.12 -8.50 -17.82
N GLN A 196 4.40 -7.90 -16.66
CA GLN A 196 4.34 -6.46 -16.48
C GLN A 196 5.39 -5.76 -17.36
N PRO A 197 5.00 -4.75 -18.15
CA PRO A 197 5.94 -4.03 -18.99
C PRO A 197 7.05 -3.37 -18.17
N ALA A 198 8.30 -3.67 -18.53
CA ALA A 198 9.45 -3.00 -17.94
C ALA A 198 9.55 -1.55 -18.42
N THR A 199 10.08 -0.66 -17.58
CA THR A 199 10.26 0.76 -17.89
C THR A 199 11.74 1.13 -18.00
N GLY A 200 12.04 2.23 -18.69
CA GLY A 200 13.39 2.79 -18.70
C GLY A 200 13.72 3.43 -17.35
N HIS A 201 14.92 3.17 -16.82
CA HIS A 201 15.40 3.92 -15.67
C HIS A 201 15.55 5.41 -16.06
N PRO A 202 15.15 6.39 -15.22
CA PRO A 202 15.17 7.82 -15.58
C PRO A 202 16.53 8.34 -16.02
N THR A 203 17.61 7.73 -15.52
CA THR A 203 18.96 8.10 -15.90
C THR A 203 19.31 7.63 -17.31
N GLY A 204 18.67 6.58 -17.83
CA GLY A 204 19.00 5.93 -19.10
C GLY A 204 20.19 4.96 -19.05
N ALA A 205 20.76 4.69 -17.87
CA ALA A 205 21.83 3.71 -17.67
C ALA A 205 21.26 2.30 -17.42
N GLY A 206 22.10 1.29 -17.63
CA GLY A 206 21.79 -0.11 -17.35
C GLY A 206 22.43 -0.63 -16.06
N PHE A 207 21.87 -1.72 -15.55
CA PHE A 207 22.34 -2.40 -14.34
C PHE A 207 23.50 -3.35 -14.66
N VAL A 208 24.54 -3.32 -13.85
CA VAL A 208 25.75 -4.15 -14.02
C VAL A 208 25.97 -5.15 -12.88
N GLY A 209 25.27 -4.98 -11.77
CA GLY A 209 25.36 -5.82 -10.59
C GLY A 209 26.52 -5.49 -9.65
N ALA A 210 26.33 -5.74 -8.36
CA ALA A 210 27.26 -5.39 -7.29
C ALA A 210 28.67 -6.00 -7.48
N GLN A 211 28.76 -7.19 -8.10
CA GLN A 211 30.05 -7.83 -8.37
C GLN A 211 30.91 -6.99 -9.32
N LYS A 212 30.31 -6.31 -10.31
CA LYS A 212 31.04 -5.43 -11.22
C LYS A 212 31.63 -4.23 -10.47
N CYS A 213 30.88 -3.65 -9.54
CA CYS A 213 31.37 -2.58 -8.68
C CYS A 213 32.55 -3.05 -7.80
N GLY A 214 32.47 -4.28 -7.29
CA GLY A 214 33.49 -4.89 -6.43
C GLY A 214 34.83 -5.17 -7.09
N GLU A 215 34.94 -5.08 -8.43
CA GLU A 215 36.24 -5.15 -9.13
C GLU A 215 37.17 -3.98 -8.75
N CYS A 216 36.60 -2.82 -8.42
CA CYS A 216 37.35 -1.64 -7.95
C CYS A 216 37.00 -1.22 -6.52
N HIS A 217 35.77 -1.49 -6.06
CA HIS A 217 35.25 -1.05 -4.76
C HIS A 217 35.15 -2.18 -3.74
N THR A 218 36.29 -2.80 -3.42
CA THR A 218 36.34 -4.03 -2.62
C THR A 218 35.84 -3.87 -1.18
N LYS A 219 36.16 -2.75 -0.51
CA LYS A 219 35.71 -2.44 0.84
C LYS A 219 34.21 -2.17 0.88
N ALA A 220 33.69 -1.40 -0.08
CA ALA A 220 32.26 -1.14 -0.16
C ALA A 220 31.48 -2.43 -0.46
N LEU A 221 32.00 -3.28 -1.37
CA LEU A 221 31.43 -4.60 -1.63
C LEU A 221 31.38 -5.45 -0.36
N GLN A 222 32.44 -5.46 0.44
CA GLN A 222 32.49 -6.22 1.69
C GLN A 222 31.41 -5.76 2.69
N VAL A 223 31.21 -4.45 2.83
CA VAL A 223 30.14 -3.89 3.68
C VAL A 223 28.76 -4.34 3.19
N TRP A 224 28.49 -4.25 1.87
CA TRP A 224 27.22 -4.71 1.30
C TRP A 224 27.00 -6.21 1.51
N GLN A 225 28.01 -7.05 1.24
CA GLN A 225 27.92 -8.51 1.39
C GLN A 225 27.54 -8.94 2.81
N GLN A 226 27.99 -8.21 3.83
CA GLN A 226 27.70 -8.49 5.24
C GLN A 226 26.37 -7.90 5.73
N SER A 227 25.71 -7.08 4.91
CA SER A 227 24.46 -6.41 5.28
C SER A 227 23.23 -7.30 5.05
N ALA A 228 22.07 -6.88 5.59
CA ALA A 228 20.80 -7.52 5.24
C ALA A 228 20.42 -7.36 3.76
N HIS A 229 20.93 -6.32 3.08
CA HIS A 229 20.59 -6.03 1.69
C HIS A 229 21.10 -7.08 0.71
N SER A 230 22.31 -7.63 0.90
CA SER A 230 22.82 -8.73 0.06
C SER A 230 21.96 -9.99 0.15
N HIS A 231 21.28 -10.19 1.28
CA HIS A 231 20.42 -11.33 1.56
C HIS A 231 18.92 -11.00 1.42
N ALA A 232 18.57 -9.85 0.83
CA ALA A 232 17.18 -9.40 0.81
C ALA A 232 16.29 -10.42 0.08
N LEU A 233 16.68 -10.90 -1.11
CA LEU A 233 15.90 -11.92 -1.83
C LEU A 233 15.72 -13.21 -1.03
N GLU A 234 16.75 -13.66 -0.31
CA GLU A 234 16.67 -14.86 0.54
C GLU A 234 15.62 -14.70 1.64
N SER A 235 15.43 -13.49 2.17
CA SER A 235 14.44 -13.23 3.22
C SER A 235 12.98 -13.38 2.76
N LEU A 236 12.73 -13.55 1.45
CA LEU A 236 11.42 -13.84 0.87
C LEU A 236 11.14 -15.35 0.75
N ASP A 237 12.15 -16.19 0.97
CA ASP A 237 12.02 -17.64 0.92
C ASP A 237 12.10 -18.23 2.34
N PRO A 238 11.01 -18.81 2.88
CA PRO A 238 11.06 -19.46 4.18
C PRO A 238 12.10 -20.60 4.24
N ALA A 239 12.43 -21.22 3.10
CA ALA A 239 13.45 -22.27 3.04
C ALA A 239 14.87 -21.75 3.30
N ALA A 240 15.12 -20.45 3.13
CA ALA A 240 16.41 -19.84 3.44
C ALA A 240 16.66 -19.69 4.95
N GLY A 241 15.62 -19.83 5.80
CA GLY A 241 15.76 -19.83 7.25
C GLY A 241 16.32 -18.53 7.85
N ARG A 242 16.17 -17.41 7.13
CA ARG A 242 16.58 -16.08 7.62
C ARG A 242 15.74 -15.68 8.85
N PRO A 243 16.27 -14.89 9.78
CA PRO A 243 15.47 -14.34 10.88
C PRO A 243 14.20 -13.67 10.37
N GLY A 244 13.05 -13.96 11.00
CA GLY A 244 11.75 -13.48 10.57
C GLY A 244 11.04 -14.37 9.54
N ALA A 245 11.64 -15.48 9.07
CA ALA A 245 10.99 -16.39 8.11
C ALA A 245 9.66 -16.98 8.62
N GLU A 246 9.45 -17.06 9.94
CA GLU A 246 8.21 -17.48 10.57
C GLU A 246 7.00 -16.64 10.12
N ARG A 247 7.21 -15.34 9.84
CA ARG A 247 6.16 -14.41 9.37
C ARG A 247 5.67 -14.71 7.94
N LEU A 248 6.39 -15.58 7.22
CA LEU A 248 6.02 -15.98 5.86
C LEU A 248 5.04 -17.16 5.87
N HIS A 249 4.82 -17.84 6.99
CA HIS A 249 3.93 -19.00 7.10
C HIS A 249 4.22 -20.10 6.06
N GLY A 250 5.50 -20.31 5.75
CA GLY A 250 5.93 -21.28 4.74
C GLY A 250 5.48 -20.90 3.33
N ILE A 251 5.27 -19.61 3.05
CA ILE A 251 4.92 -19.08 1.73
C ILE A 251 6.14 -18.35 1.16
N ASN A 252 6.66 -18.86 0.04
CA ASN A 252 7.71 -18.18 -0.72
C ASN A 252 7.11 -17.01 -1.52
N ARG A 253 7.71 -15.83 -1.33
CA ARG A 253 7.30 -14.54 -1.95
C ARG A 253 8.31 -13.99 -2.96
N SER A 254 9.29 -14.78 -3.36
CA SER A 254 10.39 -14.38 -4.25
C SER A 254 9.97 -14.16 -5.72
N ALA A 255 8.67 -14.27 -6.02
CA ALA A 255 8.08 -13.99 -7.33
C ALA A 255 7.07 -12.84 -7.30
N ASP A 256 6.84 -12.24 -6.13
CA ASP A 256 5.89 -11.16 -5.95
C ASP A 256 6.52 -9.82 -6.37
N PRO A 257 5.98 -9.10 -7.38
CA PRO A 257 6.50 -7.80 -7.80
C PRO A 257 6.63 -6.79 -6.67
N GLU A 258 5.69 -6.77 -5.72
CA GLU A 258 5.72 -5.83 -4.59
C GLU A 258 6.88 -6.14 -3.64
N CYS A 259 7.18 -7.43 -3.46
CA CYS A 259 8.32 -7.85 -2.64
C CYS A 259 9.65 -7.66 -3.39
N LEU A 260 9.70 -8.01 -4.68
CA LEU A 260 10.88 -7.87 -5.53
C LEU A 260 11.33 -6.41 -5.60
N ALA A 261 10.40 -5.46 -5.62
CA ALA A 261 10.69 -4.04 -5.74
C ALA A 261 11.71 -3.50 -4.73
N CYS A 262 11.80 -4.12 -3.54
CA CYS A 262 12.77 -3.78 -2.49
C CYS A 262 13.81 -4.85 -2.19
N HIS A 263 13.62 -6.08 -2.69
CA HIS A 263 14.47 -7.23 -2.33
C HIS A 263 15.45 -7.66 -3.42
N VAL A 264 15.41 -7.04 -4.60
CA VAL A 264 16.30 -7.30 -5.73
C VAL A 264 16.80 -6.03 -6.41
N GLY A 265 17.79 -6.13 -7.30
CA GLY A 265 18.28 -5.02 -8.10
C GLY A 265 17.39 -4.70 -9.31
N GLY A 266 17.22 -3.42 -9.62
CA GLY A 266 16.64 -2.97 -10.88
C GLY A 266 15.11 -2.93 -10.93
N TRP A 267 14.48 -2.58 -9.81
CA TRP A 267 13.05 -2.33 -9.70
C TRP A 267 12.78 -0.95 -9.08
N ASP A 268 11.61 -0.39 -9.37
CA ASP A 268 11.08 0.80 -8.71
C ASP A 268 10.34 0.40 -7.42
N PRO A 269 10.85 0.73 -6.22
CA PRO A 269 10.25 0.37 -4.94
C PRO A 269 8.83 0.89 -4.72
N GLN A 270 8.48 2.03 -5.31
CA GLN A 270 7.24 2.73 -5.01
C GLN A 270 6.13 2.38 -6.00
N ASN A 271 6.51 2.07 -7.23
CA ASN A 271 5.57 1.74 -8.30
C ASN A 271 5.50 0.24 -8.60
N PHE A 272 6.33 -0.58 -7.94
CA PHE A 272 6.40 -2.03 -8.12
C PHE A 272 6.61 -2.42 -9.59
N VAL A 273 7.46 -1.66 -10.29
CA VAL A 273 7.73 -1.85 -11.73
C VAL A 273 9.19 -2.21 -11.93
N ARG A 274 9.43 -3.22 -12.76
CA ARG A 274 10.78 -3.62 -13.17
C ARG A 274 11.36 -2.61 -14.16
N TYR A 275 12.62 -2.23 -13.99
CA TYR A 275 13.34 -1.48 -15.03
C TYR A 275 13.88 -2.43 -16.12
N HIS A 276 14.14 -1.92 -17.32
CA HIS A 276 14.84 -2.68 -18.34
C HIS A 276 16.20 -3.18 -17.82
N GLY A 277 16.43 -4.49 -17.94
CA GLY A 277 17.62 -5.13 -17.39
C GLY A 277 17.59 -5.37 -15.88
N GLY A 278 16.46 -5.14 -15.19
CA GLY A 278 16.28 -5.50 -13.78
C GLY A 278 16.08 -7.00 -13.56
N PHE A 279 16.23 -7.42 -12.29
CA PHE A 279 16.10 -8.81 -11.88
C PHE A 279 14.76 -9.44 -12.31
N LEU A 280 14.82 -10.71 -12.70
CA LEU A 280 13.64 -11.58 -12.84
C LEU A 280 13.88 -12.90 -12.10
N PRO A 281 12.84 -13.48 -11.47
CA PRO A 281 12.93 -14.83 -10.93
C PRO A 281 13.34 -15.82 -12.02
N ALA A 282 14.23 -16.77 -11.68
CA ALA A 282 14.83 -17.68 -12.66
C ALA A 282 13.77 -18.45 -13.46
N GLU A 283 12.70 -18.87 -12.80
CA GLU A 283 11.56 -19.58 -13.40
C GLU A 283 10.73 -18.73 -14.37
N GLN A 284 10.89 -17.40 -14.35
CA GLN A 284 10.19 -16.49 -15.26
C GLN A 284 11.09 -15.92 -16.37
N THR A 285 12.37 -16.28 -16.41
CA THR A 285 13.31 -15.83 -17.45
C THR A 285 13.08 -16.53 -18.79
N GLU A 286 13.14 -15.81 -19.91
CA GLU A 286 12.99 -16.38 -21.25
C GLU A 286 14.25 -16.23 -22.09
N THR A 287 14.87 -15.06 -22.03
CA THR A 287 16.05 -14.72 -22.82
C THR A 287 17.33 -14.96 -22.04
N ASP A 288 18.46 -15.08 -22.75
CA ASP A 288 19.78 -15.15 -22.11
C ASP A 288 20.10 -13.86 -21.33
N ALA A 289 19.57 -12.72 -21.78
CA ALA A 289 19.67 -11.47 -21.04
C ALA A 289 18.91 -11.54 -19.70
N ASP A 290 17.70 -12.08 -19.68
CA ASP A 290 16.93 -12.24 -18.42
C ASP A 290 17.65 -13.19 -17.46
N ARG A 291 18.18 -14.31 -17.96
CA ARG A 291 18.95 -15.26 -17.14
C ARG A 291 20.21 -14.65 -16.56
N LEU A 292 20.89 -13.81 -17.34
CA LEU A 292 22.04 -13.06 -16.85
C LEU A 292 21.63 -12.11 -15.71
N GLN A 293 20.54 -11.37 -15.88
CA GLN A 293 20.07 -10.46 -14.82
C GLN A 293 19.58 -11.18 -13.57
N ALA A 294 18.92 -12.35 -13.71
CA ALA A 294 18.57 -13.20 -12.58
C ALA A 294 19.81 -13.63 -11.77
N ALA A 295 20.95 -13.85 -12.43
CA ALA A 295 22.20 -14.21 -11.76
C ALA A 295 22.94 -12.98 -11.18
N LEU A 296 22.90 -11.84 -11.85
CA LEU A 296 23.66 -10.63 -11.46
C LEU A 296 22.95 -9.80 -10.40
N LEU A 297 21.62 -9.79 -10.38
CA LEU A 297 20.81 -8.85 -9.60
C LEU A 297 20.05 -9.41 -8.37
N PRO A 298 20.40 -10.55 -7.74
CA PRO A 298 19.74 -10.97 -6.51
C PRO A 298 20.13 -10.04 -5.34
N GLY A 299 19.19 -9.82 -4.42
CA GLY A 299 19.38 -8.93 -3.26
C GLY A 299 19.23 -7.45 -3.60
N ASN A 300 19.01 -6.63 -2.58
CA ASN A 300 18.98 -5.17 -2.73
C ASN A 300 20.41 -4.67 -2.98
N GLN A 301 20.72 -4.21 -4.20
CA GLN A 301 22.10 -4.00 -4.64
C GLN A 301 22.60 -2.56 -4.48
N CYS A 302 23.91 -2.35 -4.70
CA CYS A 302 24.54 -1.02 -4.74
C CYS A 302 23.74 -0.04 -5.63
N GLU A 303 23.26 -0.53 -6.77
CA GLU A 303 22.59 0.26 -7.81
C GLU A 303 21.20 0.75 -7.39
N ASN A 304 20.57 0.18 -6.36
CA ASN A 304 19.29 0.68 -5.84
C ASN A 304 19.48 1.96 -5.00
N CYS A 305 20.68 2.19 -4.47
CA CYS A 305 21.05 3.42 -3.76
C CYS A 305 21.80 4.39 -4.68
N HIS A 306 22.77 3.88 -5.43
CA HIS A 306 23.69 4.67 -6.25
C HIS A 306 23.20 4.94 -7.69
N GLY A 307 22.16 4.23 -8.13
CA GLY A 307 21.71 4.21 -9.52
C GLY A 307 22.45 3.17 -10.38
N PRO A 308 21.96 2.90 -11.62
CA PRO A 308 22.55 1.91 -12.50
C PRO A 308 23.98 2.30 -12.94
N GLY A 309 24.90 1.34 -12.89
CA GLY A 309 26.35 1.58 -12.98
C GLY A 309 26.94 1.54 -14.39
N SER A 310 26.19 1.19 -15.44
CA SER A 310 26.78 0.97 -16.77
C SER A 310 27.59 2.16 -17.28
N ARG A 311 27.04 3.38 -17.17
CA ARG A 311 27.73 4.60 -17.59
C ARG A 311 28.93 4.96 -16.73
N HIS A 312 28.88 4.66 -15.44
CA HIS A 312 30.03 4.85 -14.58
C HIS A 312 31.21 3.99 -15.05
N VAL A 313 30.95 2.72 -15.35
CA VAL A 313 31.96 1.79 -15.88
C VAL A 313 32.50 2.28 -17.22
N GLU A 314 31.62 2.67 -18.16
CA GLU A 314 32.03 3.21 -19.47
C GLU A 314 32.95 4.43 -19.35
N LEU A 315 32.65 5.35 -18.41
CA LEU A 315 33.47 6.53 -18.17
C LEU A 315 34.84 6.18 -17.57
N ILE A 316 34.91 5.20 -16.66
CA ILE A 316 36.17 4.69 -16.13
C ILE A 316 37.02 4.06 -17.24
N GLU A 317 36.43 3.23 -18.09
CA GLU A 317 37.11 2.58 -19.21
C GLU A 317 37.62 3.60 -20.25
N ALA A 318 36.88 4.70 -20.43
CA ALA A 318 37.29 5.84 -21.26
C ALA A 318 38.34 6.75 -20.59
N GLY A 319 38.78 6.45 -19.36
CA GLY A 319 39.74 7.25 -18.60
C GLY A 319 39.17 8.56 -18.02
N ASN A 320 37.85 8.75 -18.05
CA ASN A 320 37.18 9.95 -17.56
C ASN A 320 36.71 9.80 -16.10
N THR A 321 37.68 9.68 -15.20
CA THR A 321 37.42 9.43 -13.76
C THR A 321 36.66 10.56 -13.06
N ALA A 322 36.85 11.80 -13.50
CA ALA A 322 36.15 12.96 -12.93
C ALA A 322 34.65 12.92 -13.19
N ALA A 323 34.23 12.56 -14.41
CA ALA A 323 32.83 12.38 -14.74
C ALA A 323 32.25 11.12 -14.07
N ALA A 324 32.99 10.02 -14.07
CA ALA A 324 32.58 8.77 -13.44
C ALA A 324 32.25 8.94 -11.95
N ALA A 325 33.03 9.76 -11.23
CA ALA A 325 32.83 10.03 -9.80
C ALA A 325 31.52 10.77 -9.47
N ILE A 326 30.86 11.37 -10.47
CA ILE A 326 29.58 12.07 -10.30
C ILE A 326 28.41 11.13 -10.62
N GLU A 327 28.57 10.22 -11.58
CA GLU A 327 27.50 9.40 -12.16
C GLU A 327 26.70 8.59 -11.14
N VAL A 328 27.40 7.93 -10.21
CA VAL A 328 26.80 7.03 -9.20
C VAL A 328 26.96 7.58 -7.77
N ARG A 329 27.09 8.90 -7.63
CA ARG A 329 27.31 9.53 -6.33
C ARG A 329 25.98 9.78 -5.62
N ILE A 330 25.85 9.23 -4.42
CA ILE A 330 24.80 9.61 -3.47
C ILE A 330 25.36 10.45 -2.33
N THR A 331 24.67 11.53 -1.95
CA THR A 331 24.97 12.34 -0.76
C THR A 331 24.19 11.82 0.45
N LEU A 332 24.63 12.16 1.66
CA LEU A 332 23.89 11.82 2.88
C LEU A 332 22.48 12.43 2.90
N GLU A 333 22.33 13.64 2.35
CA GLU A 333 21.03 14.30 2.20
C GLU A 333 20.10 13.51 1.27
N GLN A 334 20.61 13.05 0.13
CA GLN A 334 19.84 12.21 -0.79
C GLN A 334 19.47 10.86 -0.17
N ALA A 335 20.38 10.25 0.60
CA ALA A 335 20.11 8.99 1.29
C ALA A 335 19.03 9.15 2.37
N ARG A 336 19.01 10.30 3.08
CA ARG A 336 18.02 10.61 4.13
C ARG A 336 16.67 11.04 3.56
N GLY A 337 16.65 11.70 2.41
CA GLY A 337 15.42 12.18 1.78
C GLY A 337 14.59 11.08 1.11
N ASP A 338 13.50 11.50 0.49
CA ASP A 338 12.49 10.63 -0.14
C ASP A 338 13.03 9.78 -1.30
N ALA A 339 14.22 10.13 -1.81
CA ALA A 339 14.89 9.39 -2.86
C ALA A 339 15.71 8.19 -2.36
N GLY A 340 15.94 8.08 -1.05
CA GLY A 340 16.88 7.14 -0.43
C GLY A 340 16.20 5.96 0.29
N CYS A 341 16.52 5.76 1.57
CA CYS A 341 16.14 4.54 2.31
C CYS A 341 14.63 4.35 2.46
N VAL A 342 13.88 5.45 2.62
CA VAL A 342 12.43 5.43 2.92
C VAL A 342 11.57 4.92 1.76
N LYS A 343 12.16 4.73 0.56
CA LYS A 343 11.51 4.05 -0.56
C LYS A 343 11.19 2.58 -0.29
N CYS A 344 11.95 1.95 0.61
CA CYS A 344 11.74 0.57 1.03
C CYS A 344 11.57 0.44 2.54
N HIS A 345 12.13 1.36 3.31
CA HIS A 345 11.96 1.40 4.76
C HIS A 345 10.82 2.34 5.14
N ASP A 346 9.61 1.83 5.00
CA ASP A 346 8.39 2.49 5.44
C ASP A 346 7.75 1.75 6.65
N GLY A 347 6.60 2.24 7.10
CA GLY A 347 5.86 1.67 8.22
C GLY A 347 5.37 0.23 8.04
N ASP A 348 5.42 -0.33 6.82
CA ASP A 348 4.99 -1.72 6.55
C ASP A 348 6.18 -2.65 6.45
N ASN A 349 7.17 -2.21 5.69
CA ASN A 349 8.33 -2.99 5.32
C ASN A 349 9.38 -2.98 6.43
N SER A 350 9.48 -1.86 7.17
CA SER A 350 10.44 -1.67 8.25
C SER A 350 9.88 -0.75 9.35
N PRO A 351 8.88 -1.18 10.12
CA PRO A 351 8.20 -0.35 11.13
C PRO A 351 9.14 0.27 12.18
N GLU A 352 10.27 -0.38 12.46
CA GLU A 352 11.29 0.06 13.42
C GLU A 352 12.46 0.81 12.74
N PHE A 353 12.27 1.30 11.51
CA PHE A 353 13.30 2.03 10.79
C PHE A 353 13.66 3.33 11.51
N ASP A 354 14.95 3.48 11.80
CA ASP A 354 15.55 4.73 12.22
C ASP A 354 16.77 5.00 11.34
N PHE A 355 16.75 6.10 10.59
CA PHE A 355 17.77 6.39 9.60
C PHE A 355 19.17 6.40 10.20
N ASP A 356 19.37 7.04 11.36
CA ASP A 356 20.70 7.25 11.91
C ASP A 356 21.36 5.94 12.33
N SER A 357 20.61 5.03 12.96
CA SER A 357 21.08 3.71 13.36
C SER A 357 21.25 2.76 12.17
N TYR A 358 20.32 2.75 11.21
CA TYR A 358 20.40 1.90 10.01
C TYR A 358 21.55 2.35 9.10
N TRP A 359 21.77 3.66 8.96
CA TRP A 359 22.87 4.20 8.18
C TRP A 359 24.24 3.72 8.68
N GLN A 360 24.42 3.53 9.99
CA GLN A 360 25.67 3.00 10.53
C GLN A 360 25.99 1.59 10.03
N GLN A 361 24.99 0.81 9.65
CA GLN A 361 25.14 -0.58 9.24
C GLN A 361 25.58 -0.71 7.77
N ILE A 362 25.32 0.31 6.95
CA ILE A 362 25.57 0.25 5.49
C ILE A 362 26.57 1.29 4.99
N ARG A 363 26.84 2.36 5.75
CA ARG A 363 27.78 3.39 5.31
C ARG A 363 29.18 2.81 5.07
N HIS A 364 29.79 3.21 3.98
CA HIS A 364 31.15 2.83 3.60
C HIS A 364 31.95 4.08 3.23
N PRO A 365 32.46 4.84 4.22
CA PRO A 365 33.16 6.11 3.99
C PRO A 365 34.60 5.94 3.49
N GLU A 366 35.15 4.73 3.63
CA GLU A 366 36.50 4.44 3.19
C GLU A 366 36.60 4.47 1.67
N ARG A 367 37.71 5.04 1.17
CA ARG A 367 38.08 4.90 -0.23
C ARG A 367 38.82 3.58 -0.42
N ASP A 368 38.51 2.93 -1.53
CA ASP A 368 39.28 1.82 -2.11
C ASP A 368 40.51 2.35 -2.87
#